data_AF-A0A1X0SD15-F1
#
_entry.id   AF-A0A1X0SD15-F1
#
_cell.length_a   1.000
_cell.length_b   1.000
_cell.length_c   1.000
_cell.angle_alpha   90.00
_cell.angle_beta   90.00
_cell.angle_gamma   90.00
#
_symmetry.space_group_name_H-M   'P 1'
#
loop_
_entity.id
_entity.type
_entity.pdbx_description
1 polymer ?
#
loop_
_entity_poly.entity_id
_entity_poly.type
_entity_poly.pdbx_seq_one_letter_code
_entity_poly.pdbx_strand_id
1 'polypeptide(L)'
;MGPGTRFQPVLGDNTIENTDQVKKVVFVSGKFYYDLVKERERRGMKDRVALIRIEELSPFPRNELKKEIEQYGQADEFVWCQEEPQNAGAYSFMAPRLSQLIPKDKVNCYSTYYQEELFIKCKL
;
A
#
# COMPACT_ATOMS: atom_id res chain seq x y z
N MET A 1 6.00 -20.10 16.41
CA MET A 1 5.42 -18.81 16.85
C MET A 1 5.70 -18.65 18.32
N GLY A 2 6.23 -17.50 18.76
CA GLY A 2 6.48 -17.22 20.18
C GLY A 2 5.19 -16.85 20.91
N PRO A 3 5.13 -16.95 22.25
CA PRO A 3 3.98 -16.49 23.03
C PRO A 3 3.60 -15.04 22.70
N GLY A 4 2.29 -14.77 22.54
CA GLY A 4 1.75 -13.44 22.23
C GLY A 4 1.87 -13.01 20.76
N THR A 5 2.50 -13.81 19.89
CA THR A 5 2.52 -13.52 18.45
C THR A 5 1.25 -14.04 17.77
N ARG A 6 0.75 -13.29 16.79
CA ARG A 6 -0.39 -13.68 15.94
C ARG A 6 -0.15 -13.22 14.51
N PHE A 7 -0.88 -13.82 13.59
CA PHE A 7 -0.94 -13.32 12.22
C PHE A 7 -1.47 -11.88 12.20
N GLN A 8 -0.88 -11.05 11.35
CA GLN A 8 -1.26 -9.66 11.18
C GLN A 8 -1.79 -9.49 9.75
N PRO A 9 -3.12 -9.32 9.57
CA PRO A 9 -3.74 -9.16 8.25
C PRO A 9 -3.20 -7.98 7.45
N VAL A 10 -2.77 -6.93 8.15
CA VAL A 10 -2.19 -5.70 7.59
C VAL A 10 -0.92 -5.40 8.36
N LEU A 11 0.15 -5.07 7.63
CA LEU A 11 1.41 -4.60 8.19
C LEU A 11 1.65 -3.17 7.72
N GLY A 12 1.63 -2.25 8.68
CA GLY A 12 1.97 -0.84 8.46
C GLY A 12 3.46 -0.63 8.18
N ASP A 13 3.79 0.61 7.83
CA ASP A 13 5.16 1.00 7.52
C ASP A 13 5.88 1.57 8.75
N ASN A 14 6.52 0.69 9.52
CA ASN A 14 7.27 1.06 10.73
C ASN A 14 8.55 1.86 10.44
N THR A 15 8.85 2.15 9.17
CA THR A 15 10.03 2.92 8.80
C THR A 15 9.73 4.43 8.66
N ILE A 16 8.45 4.82 8.68
CA ILE A 16 7.98 6.21 8.70
C ILE A 16 8.14 6.79 10.10
N GLU A 17 8.88 7.89 10.23
CA GLU A 17 9.06 8.58 11.51
C GLU A 17 7.94 9.59 11.79
N ASN A 18 7.41 10.23 10.75
CA ASN A 18 6.34 11.22 10.86
C ASN A 18 5.28 11.01 9.78
N THR A 19 4.11 10.53 10.18
CA THR A 19 3.01 10.22 9.26
C THR A 19 2.38 11.46 8.63
N ASP A 20 2.55 12.67 9.22
CA ASP A 20 2.05 13.92 8.65
C ASP A 20 2.86 14.39 7.42
N GLN A 21 4.10 13.90 7.27
CA GLN A 21 4.94 14.20 6.10
C GLN A 21 4.63 13.29 4.90
N VAL A 22 3.92 12.18 5.14
CA VAL A 22 3.55 11.23 4.10
C VAL A 22 2.55 11.89 3.15
N LYS A 23 2.89 11.90 1.87
CA LYS A 23 2.04 12.41 0.78
C LYS A 23 1.37 11.29 0.00
N LYS A 24 1.95 10.10 0.04
CA LYS A 24 1.45 8.93 -0.68
C LYS A 24 1.47 7.68 0.18
N VAL A 25 0.39 6.93 0.11
CA VAL A 25 0.29 5.60 0.73
C VAL A 25 0.12 4.57 -0.38
N VAL A 26 1.02 3.59 -0.42
CA VAL A 26 1.01 2.51 -1.41
C VAL A 26 0.66 1.20 -0.70
N PHE A 27 -0.46 0.61 -1.09
CA PHE A 27 -0.87 -0.73 -0.69
C PHE A 27 -0.28 -1.76 -1.65
N VAL A 28 0.23 -2.85 -1.10
CA VAL A 28 0.78 -3.99 -1.85
C VAL A 28 0.48 -5.29 -1.12
N SER A 29 0.49 -6.40 -1.85
CA SER A 29 0.39 -7.75 -1.29
C SER A 29 1.54 -8.62 -1.82
N GLY A 30 2.09 -9.47 -0.96
CA GLY A 30 3.12 -10.44 -1.33
C GLY A 30 4.51 -9.83 -1.58
N LYS A 31 5.32 -10.57 -2.35
CA LYS A 31 6.77 -10.31 -2.52
C LYS A 31 7.11 -8.95 -3.14
N PHE A 32 6.20 -8.36 -3.92
CA PHE A 32 6.48 -7.12 -4.64
C PHE A 32 6.76 -5.93 -3.72
N TYR A 33 6.35 -6.03 -2.45
CA TYR A 33 6.76 -5.10 -1.41
C TYR A 33 8.26 -4.83 -1.37
N TYR A 34 9.11 -5.85 -1.52
CA TYR A 34 10.56 -5.68 -1.39
C TYR A 34 11.15 -4.85 -2.54
N ASP A 35 10.59 -4.98 -3.74
CA ASP A 35 11.00 -4.16 -4.89
C ASP A 35 10.58 -2.70 -4.69
N LEU A 36 9.38 -2.46 -4.15
CA LEU A 36 8.91 -1.12 -3.78
C LEU A 36 9.77 -0.48 -2.67
N VAL A 37 10.19 -1.24 -1.66
CA VAL A 37 11.09 -0.75 -0.60
C VAL A 37 12.41 -0.29 -1.21
N LYS A 38 13.04 -1.15 -2.01
CA LYS A 38 14.32 -0.86 -2.66
C LYS A 38 14.24 0.39 -3.54
N GLU A 39 13.16 0.52 -4.32
CA GLU A 39 12.97 1.67 -5.19
C GLU A 39 12.73 2.95 -4.39
N ARG A 40 11.87 2.90 -3.36
CA ARG A 40 11.63 4.03 -2.46
C ARG A 40 12.91 4.51 -1.79
N GLU A 41 13.76 3.59 -1.34
CA GLU A 41 15.07 3.91 -0.75
C GLU A 41 16.00 4.55 -1.76
N ARG A 42 16.12 3.97 -2.96
CA ARG A 42 16.93 4.51 -4.06
C ARG A 42 16.55 5.96 -4.40
N ARG A 43 15.28 6.30 -4.27
CA ARG A 43 14.70 7.62 -4.57
C ARG A 43 14.72 8.58 -3.38
N GLY A 44 15.13 8.13 -2.19
CA GLY A 44 15.12 8.94 -0.97
C GLY A 44 13.72 9.37 -0.54
N MET A 45 12.70 8.54 -0.81
CA MET A 45 11.28 8.91 -0.61
C MET A 45 10.69 8.37 0.70
N LYS A 46 11.53 7.88 1.62
CA LYS A 46 11.11 7.23 2.86
C LYS A 46 10.14 8.09 3.67
N ASP A 47 10.36 9.40 3.78
CA ASP A 47 9.51 10.28 4.60
C ASP A 47 8.19 10.68 3.92
N ARG A 48 8.08 10.47 2.60
CA ARG A 48 6.94 10.94 1.79
C ARG A 48 6.03 9.81 1.32
N VAL A 49 6.52 8.58 1.28
CA VAL A 49 5.79 7.42 0.76
C VAL A 49 5.78 6.28 1.78
N ALA A 50 4.59 5.95 2.27
CA ALA A 50 4.37 4.80 3.12
C ALA A 50 4.02 3.56 2.28
N LEU A 51 4.58 2.40 2.65
CA LEU A 51 4.31 1.11 2.02
C LEU A 51 3.54 0.22 3.01
N ILE A 52 2.25 0.02 2.77
CA ILE A 52 1.39 -0.83 3.60
C ILE A 52 1.22 -2.18 2.92
N ARG A 53 1.52 -3.26 3.66
CA ARG A 53 1.28 -4.63 3.17
C ARG A 53 -0.07 -5.14 3.64
N ILE A 54 -0.81 -5.72 2.70
CA ILE A 54 -2.05 -6.44 2.98
C ILE A 54 -1.74 -7.93 2.84
N GLU A 55 -1.55 -8.59 3.97
CA GLU A 55 -1.17 -10.01 4.06
C GLU A 55 -2.40 -10.92 3.96
N GLU A 56 -3.58 -10.42 4.36
CA GLU A 56 -4.87 -11.11 4.19
C GLU A 56 -5.75 -10.37 3.20
N LEU A 57 -6.02 -11.00 2.05
CA LEU A 57 -6.95 -10.45 1.06
C LEU A 57 -8.39 -10.83 1.41
N SER A 58 -8.62 -12.07 1.86
CA SER A 58 -9.95 -12.58 2.19
C SER A 58 -9.89 -13.43 3.48
N PRO A 59 -10.73 -13.14 4.50
CA PRO A 59 -11.72 -12.06 4.54
C PRO A 59 -11.07 -10.66 4.45
N PHE A 60 -11.81 -9.67 3.93
CA PHE A 60 -11.25 -8.32 3.74
C PHE A 60 -11.00 -7.64 5.11
N PRO A 61 -9.75 -7.25 5.46
CA PRO A 61 -9.39 -6.78 6.80
C PRO A 61 -9.76 -5.30 6.99
N ARG A 62 -11.06 -5.01 7.00
CA ARG A 62 -11.60 -3.64 6.95
C ARG A 62 -11.15 -2.78 8.14
N ASN A 63 -11.16 -3.35 9.35
CA ASN A 63 -10.92 -2.60 10.58
C ASN A 63 -9.43 -2.23 10.70
N GLU A 64 -8.56 -3.19 10.38
CA GLU A 64 -7.12 -3.05 10.37
C GLU A 64 -6.71 -2.00 9.33
N LEU A 65 -7.25 -2.09 8.10
CA LEU A 65 -6.98 -1.10 7.05
C LEU A 65 -7.46 0.30 7.42
N LYS A 66 -8.67 0.43 8.00
CA LYS A 66 -9.19 1.73 8.41
C LYS A 66 -8.28 2.38 9.45
N LYS A 67 -7.86 1.61 10.46
CA LYS A 67 -6.93 2.08 11.50
C LYS A 67 -5.59 2.51 10.91
N GLU A 68 -5.08 1.77 9.93
CA GLU A 68 -3.82 2.10 9.28
C GLU A 68 -3.94 3.38 8.43
N ILE A 69 -4.99 3.49 7.61
CA ILE A 69 -5.26 4.66 6.75
C ILE A 69 -5.41 5.94 7.59
N GLU A 70 -6.08 5.87 8.74
CA GLU A 70 -6.29 7.01 9.64
C GLU A 70 -4.99 7.65 10.14
N GLN A 71 -3.88 6.91 10.18
CA GLN A 71 -2.56 7.45 10.58
C GLN A 71 -2.00 8.45 9.56
N TYR A 72 -2.42 8.36 8.29
CA TYR A 72 -1.91 9.14 7.16
C TYR A 72 -2.90 10.22 6.71
N GLY A 73 -3.45 11.00 7.64
CA GLY A 73 -4.49 12.00 7.35
C GLY A 73 -4.07 13.11 6.38
N GLN A 74 -2.75 13.38 6.28
CA GLN A 74 -2.16 14.39 5.38
C GLN A 74 -1.77 13.82 4.00
N ALA A 75 -1.99 12.54 3.75
CA ALA A 75 -1.71 11.94 2.45
C ALA A 75 -2.65 12.53 1.38
N ASP A 76 -2.08 12.86 0.24
CA ASP A 76 -2.79 13.37 -0.94
C ASP A 76 -3.29 12.22 -1.82
N GLU A 77 -2.64 11.06 -1.72
CA GLU A 77 -2.83 9.96 -2.65
C GLU A 77 -2.71 8.59 -1.98
N PHE A 78 -3.64 7.71 -2.31
CA PHE A 78 -3.64 6.30 -1.91
C PHE A 78 -3.65 5.43 -3.17
N VAL A 79 -2.75 4.46 -3.22
CA VAL A 79 -2.45 3.66 -4.42
C VAL A 79 -2.53 2.18 -4.09
N TRP A 80 -3.26 1.39 -4.88
CA TRP A 80 -3.02 -0.06 -4.95
C TRP A 80 -1.96 -0.35 -6.02
N CYS A 81 -0.95 -1.15 -5.66
CA CYS A 81 0.19 -1.46 -6.50
C CYS A 81 0.44 -2.98 -6.56
N GLN A 82 0.55 -3.52 -7.77
CA GLN A 82 0.79 -4.96 -8.02
C GLN A 82 1.56 -5.18 -9.34
N GLU A 83 2.34 -6.26 -9.40
CA GLU A 83 3.02 -6.69 -10.64
C GLU A 83 2.06 -7.30 -11.65
N GLU A 84 0.95 -7.85 -11.18
CA GLU A 84 -0.03 -8.46 -12.04
C GLU A 84 -0.80 -7.39 -12.84
N PRO A 85 -1.27 -7.73 -14.04
CA PRO A 85 -2.16 -6.88 -14.82
C PRO A 85 -3.44 -6.53 -14.06
N GLN A 86 -4.11 -5.44 -14.46
CA GLN A 86 -5.33 -4.97 -13.82
C GLN A 86 -6.46 -6.03 -13.80
N ASN A 87 -6.58 -6.84 -14.85
CA ASN A 87 -7.59 -7.90 -14.93
C ASN A 87 -7.19 -9.19 -14.19
N ALA A 88 -6.06 -9.18 -13.49
CA ALA A 88 -5.50 -10.30 -12.73
C ALA A 88 -5.07 -9.87 -11.32
N GLY A 89 -4.57 -10.85 -10.55
CA GLY A 89 -4.19 -10.62 -9.16
C GLY A 89 -5.37 -10.19 -8.31
N ALA A 90 -5.09 -9.36 -7.30
CA ALA A 90 -6.10 -8.97 -6.32
C ALA A 90 -6.81 -7.64 -6.66
N TYR A 91 -6.43 -6.96 -7.74
CA TYR A 91 -6.96 -5.63 -8.08
C TYR A 91 -8.49 -5.55 -8.05
N SER A 92 -9.16 -6.43 -8.80
CA SER A 92 -10.64 -6.42 -8.93
C SER A 92 -11.35 -6.67 -7.60
N PHE A 93 -10.68 -7.35 -6.67
CA PHE A 93 -11.17 -7.59 -5.33
C PHE A 93 -10.86 -6.41 -4.38
N MET A 94 -9.63 -5.89 -4.41
CA MET A 94 -9.13 -4.91 -3.44
C MET A 94 -9.54 -3.48 -3.77
N ALA A 95 -9.43 -3.05 -5.02
CA ALA A 95 -9.70 -1.67 -5.43
C ALA A 95 -11.09 -1.16 -5.04
N PRO A 96 -12.21 -1.86 -5.33
CA PRO A 96 -13.55 -1.37 -4.95
C PRO A 96 -13.80 -1.40 -3.43
N ARG A 97 -13.00 -2.14 -2.65
CA ARG A 97 -13.12 -2.21 -1.18
C ARG A 97 -12.29 -1.13 -0.50
N LEU A 98 -11.07 -0.91 -0.99
CA LEU A 98 -10.20 0.19 -0.55
C LEU A 98 -10.84 1.55 -0.83
N SER A 99 -11.49 1.73 -1.99
CA SER A 99 -12.16 3.00 -2.33
C SER A 99 -13.32 3.36 -1.39
N GLN A 100 -13.86 2.40 -0.63
CA GLN A 100 -14.86 2.67 0.40
C GLN A 100 -14.26 3.16 1.73
N LEU A 101 -12.95 3.01 1.91
CA LEU A 101 -12.21 3.42 3.12
C LEU A 101 -11.47 4.75 2.93
N ILE A 102 -11.25 5.15 1.68
CA ILE A 102 -10.41 6.29 1.31
C ILE A 102 -11.30 7.41 0.75
N PRO A 103 -11.00 8.69 1.02
CA PRO A 103 -11.67 9.82 0.36
C PRO A 103 -11.61 9.70 -1.18
N LYS A 104 -12.74 9.86 -1.85
CA LYS A 104 -12.89 9.58 -3.30
C LYS A 104 -11.94 10.38 -4.19
N ASP A 105 -11.56 11.58 -3.76
CA ASP A 105 -10.65 12.50 -4.43
C ASP A 105 -9.17 12.10 -4.34
N LYS A 106 -8.84 11.09 -3.51
CA LYS A 106 -7.46 10.68 -3.20
C LYS A 106 -7.12 9.26 -3.66
N VAL A 107 -8.02 8.56 -4.36
CA VAL A 107 -7.83 7.15 -4.75
C VAL A 107 -7.25 7.06 -6.17
N ASN A 108 -6.08 6.44 -6.30
CA ASN A 108 -5.50 6.03 -7.57
C ASN A 108 -5.20 4.53 -7.58
N CYS A 109 -5.03 3.96 -8.77
CA CYS A 109 -4.54 2.58 -8.90
C CYS A 109 -3.55 2.45 -10.04
N TYR A 110 -2.48 1.72 -9.78
CA TYR A 110 -1.48 1.39 -10.78
C TYR A 110 -1.26 -0.13 -10.85
N SER A 111 -1.23 -0.65 -12.07
CA SER A 111 -0.96 -2.05 -12.38
C SER A 111 -0.30 -2.12 -13.75
N THR A 112 0.70 -2.97 -13.93
CA THR A 112 1.34 -3.22 -15.23
C THR A 112 2.21 -4.47 -15.15
N TYR A 113 2.49 -5.10 -16.29
CA TYR A 113 3.43 -6.22 -16.41
C TYR A 113 4.90 -5.81 -16.20
N TYR A 114 5.22 -4.53 -16.34
CA TYR A 114 6.60 -4.03 -16.33
C TYR A 114 6.88 -3.21 -15.08
N GLN A 115 7.76 -3.72 -14.20
CA GLN A 115 8.09 -3.09 -12.91
C GLN A 115 8.55 -1.63 -13.07
N GLU A 116 9.36 -1.31 -14.08
CA GLU A 116 9.86 0.06 -14.30
C GLU A 116 8.73 1.05 -14.61
N GLU A 117 7.76 0.66 -15.44
CA GLU A 117 6.57 1.48 -15.70
C GLU A 117 5.72 1.65 -14.44
N LEU A 118 5.69 0.64 -13.58
CA LEU A 118 4.92 0.68 -12.34
C LEU A 118 5.52 1.68 -11.36
N PHE A 119 6.85 1.73 -11.24
CA PHE A 119 7.53 2.73 -10.43
C PHE A 119 7.27 4.15 -10.98
N ILE A 120 7.36 4.34 -12.29
CA ILE A 120 7.03 5.61 -12.96
C ILE A 120 5.58 6.03 -12.63
N LYS A 121 4.61 5.11 -12.77
CA LYS A 121 3.18 5.36 -12.50
C LYS A 121 2.94 5.65 -11.02
N CYS A 122 3.55 4.88 -10.14
CA CYS A 122 3.50 5.10 -8.69
C CYS A 122 4.20 6.38 -8.26
N LYS A 123 4.97 7.03 -9.16
CA LYS A 123 5.87 8.15 -8.85
C LYS A 123 6.78 7.85 -7.65
N LEU A 124 7.09 6.56 -7.47
CA LEU A 124 8.20 6.10 -6.68
C LEU A 124 9.41 6.32 -7.55
#